data_AF-A0A7S0FTL9-F1
#
_entry.id   AF-A0A7S0FTL9-F1
#
_cell.length_a   1.000
_cell.length_b   1.000
_cell.length_c   1.000
_cell.angle_alpha   90.00
_cell.angle_beta   90.00
_cell.angle_gamma   90.00
#
_symmetry.space_group_name_H-M   'P 1'
#
loop_
_entity.id
_entity.type
_entity.pdbx_description
1 polymer ?
#
loop_
_entity_poly.entity_id
_entity_poly.type
_entity_poly.pdbx_seq_one_letter_code
_entity_poly.pdbx_strand_id
1 'polypeptide(L)'
;MKAAGQSVGIDFTGLTDRSPNTLLAHMLSDHTLEKYGWKKQNEVQEKMFKGYFTEGIYPDADALAYMARECGLDEKEVREALADDGLRHKVTNMVAENNEKVVGGVPMFVINGRPAFSGARDPSSFHMVFDVLLGYRREVR
;
A
#
# COMPACT_ATOMS: atom_id res chain seq x y z
N MET A 1 -6.05 -10.44 -12.34
CA MET A 1 -6.60 -9.78 -11.14
C MET A 1 -8.11 -9.98 -10.98
N LYS A 2 -8.96 -9.74 -12.00
CA LYS A 2 -10.45 -9.89 -11.94
C LYS A 2 -10.98 -11.06 -11.08
N ALA A 3 -10.68 -12.30 -11.44
CA ALA A 3 -11.16 -13.48 -10.70
C ALA A 3 -10.70 -13.50 -9.22
N ALA A 4 -9.45 -13.10 -8.95
CA ALA A 4 -8.94 -13.01 -7.59
C ALA A 4 -9.66 -11.92 -6.78
N GLY A 5 -9.91 -10.75 -7.37
CA GLY A 5 -10.68 -9.69 -6.73
C GLY A 5 -12.11 -10.12 -6.41
N GLN A 6 -12.81 -10.73 -7.37
CA GLN A 6 -14.19 -11.19 -7.18
C GLN A 6 -14.33 -12.18 -6.03
N SER A 7 -13.35 -13.08 -5.84
CA SER A 7 -13.34 -14.04 -4.73
C SER A 7 -13.31 -13.38 -3.33
N VAL A 8 -12.90 -12.11 -3.25
CA VAL A 8 -12.81 -11.32 -2.01
C VAL A 8 -13.68 -10.06 -2.05
N GLY A 9 -14.61 -9.97 -3.01
CA GLY A 9 -15.56 -8.84 -3.11
C GLY A 9 -15.00 -7.56 -3.73
N ILE A 10 -13.87 -7.62 -4.44
CA ILE A 10 -13.26 -6.47 -5.12
C ILE A 10 -13.48 -6.57 -6.64
N ASP A 11 -14.10 -5.55 -7.23
CA ASP A 11 -14.27 -5.47 -8.69
C ASP A 11 -13.07 -4.77 -9.35
N PHE A 12 -12.08 -5.57 -9.75
CA PHE A 12 -10.95 -5.05 -10.50
C PHE A 12 -11.32 -4.82 -11.98
N THR A 13 -11.63 -3.58 -12.33
CA THR A 13 -12.23 -3.26 -13.65
C THR A 13 -11.22 -3.30 -14.78
N GLY A 14 -9.97 -2.90 -14.50
CA GLY A 14 -8.91 -2.75 -15.51
C GLY A 14 -9.17 -1.62 -16.50
N LEU A 15 -9.91 -0.58 -16.07
CA LEU A 15 -10.25 0.58 -16.88
C LEU A 15 -9.04 1.48 -17.20
N THR A 16 -8.01 1.45 -16.36
CA THR A 16 -6.77 2.18 -16.64
C THR A 16 -5.99 1.49 -17.75
N ASP A 17 -5.61 2.26 -18.77
CA ASP A 17 -4.99 1.78 -20.01
C ASP A 17 -3.52 1.37 -19.87
N ARG A 18 -2.85 1.81 -18.80
CA ARG A 18 -1.43 1.54 -18.55
C ARG A 18 -1.11 1.46 -17.06
N SER A 19 -0.03 0.75 -16.75
CA SER A 19 0.56 0.76 -15.41
C SER A 19 1.15 2.13 -15.08
N PRO A 20 0.86 2.71 -13.89
CA PRO A 20 1.38 4.01 -13.51
C PRO A 20 2.81 3.91 -12.96
N ASN A 21 3.55 5.00 -13.08
CA ASN A 21 4.64 5.25 -12.15
C ASN A 21 4.01 5.67 -10.81
N THR A 22 4.22 4.90 -9.75
CA THR A 22 3.57 5.10 -8.44
C THR A 22 4.38 5.95 -7.46
N LEU A 23 5.49 6.58 -7.89
CA LEU A 23 6.35 7.34 -6.98
C LEU A 23 5.57 8.45 -6.24
N LEU A 24 4.71 9.20 -6.95
CA LEU A 24 3.87 10.24 -6.31
C LEU A 24 2.87 9.65 -5.31
N ALA A 25 2.29 8.49 -5.62
CA ALA A 25 1.38 7.80 -4.68
C ALA A 25 2.12 7.35 -3.41
N HIS A 26 3.37 6.88 -3.54
CA HIS A 26 4.21 6.56 -2.40
C HIS A 26 4.66 7.79 -1.61
N MET A 27 4.96 8.91 -2.27
CA MET A 27 5.23 10.20 -1.60
C MET A 27 4.02 10.66 -0.80
N LEU A 28 2.80 10.61 -1.37
CA LEU A 28 1.58 10.92 -0.64
C LEU A 28 1.38 9.98 0.56
N SER A 29 1.61 8.68 0.39
CA SER A 29 1.49 7.71 1.48
C SER A 29 2.47 8.00 2.62
N ASP A 30 3.73 8.30 2.30
CA ASP A 30 4.76 8.64 3.29
C ASP A 30 4.45 9.96 4.02
N HIS A 31 4.13 11.02 3.27
CA HIS A 31 3.69 12.30 3.85
C HIS A 31 2.48 12.14 4.77
N THR A 32 1.49 11.35 4.33
CA THR A 32 0.28 11.13 5.12
C THR A 32 0.58 10.40 6.43
N LEU A 33 1.48 9.42 6.39
CA LEU A 33 1.92 8.69 7.58
C LEU A 33 2.61 9.62 8.58
N GLU A 34 3.58 10.42 8.12
CA GLU A 34 4.35 11.29 8.99
C GLU A 34 3.51 12.36 9.67
N LYS A 35 2.55 12.93 8.94
CA LYS A 35 1.78 14.07 9.43
C LYS A 35 0.47 13.71 10.12
N TYR A 36 -0.22 12.68 9.63
CA TYR A 36 -1.57 12.33 10.08
C TYR A 36 -1.66 10.93 10.71
N GLY A 37 -0.58 10.14 10.66
CA GLY A 37 -0.50 8.81 11.25
C GLY A 37 -1.13 7.71 10.40
N TRP A 38 -0.86 6.46 10.81
CA TRP A 38 -1.17 5.25 10.03
C TRP A 38 -2.65 5.08 9.68
N LYS A 39 -3.58 5.54 10.53
CA LYS A 39 -5.02 5.43 10.27
C LYS A 39 -5.43 6.23 9.04
N LYS A 40 -4.94 7.47 8.95
CA LYS A 40 -5.23 8.35 7.81
C LYS A 40 -4.48 7.89 6.57
N GLN A 41 -3.25 7.41 6.72
CA GLN A 41 -2.50 6.78 5.64
C GLN A 41 -3.29 5.60 5.03
N ASN A 42 -3.88 4.75 5.88
CA ASN A 42 -4.69 3.62 5.40
C ASN A 42 -5.91 4.11 4.59
N GLU A 43 -6.64 5.11 5.10
CA GLU A 43 -7.78 5.70 4.39
C GLU A 43 -7.41 6.26 3.00
N VAL A 44 -6.30 7.01 2.93
CA VAL A 44 -5.80 7.57 1.66
C VAL A 44 -5.33 6.46 0.71
N GLN A 45 -4.66 5.41 1.23
CA GLN A 45 -4.26 4.26 0.41
C GLN A 45 -5.45 3.50 -0.16
N GLU A 46 -6.49 3.25 0.63
CA GLU A 46 -7.73 2.63 0.16
C GLU A 46 -8.40 3.46 -0.95
N LYS A 47 -8.42 4.80 -0.79
CA LYS A 47 -8.94 5.69 -1.82
C LYS A 47 -8.12 5.61 -3.11
N MET A 48 -6.79 5.60 -3.03
CA MET A 48 -5.90 5.42 -4.18
C MET A 48 -6.09 4.06 -4.86
N PHE A 49 -6.19 2.98 -4.09
CA PHE A 49 -6.42 1.63 -4.62
C PHE A 49 -7.77 1.54 -5.33
N LYS A 50 -8.84 2.05 -4.73
CA LYS A 50 -10.16 2.09 -5.36
C LYS A 50 -10.14 2.90 -6.64
N GLY A 51 -9.54 4.10 -6.61
CA GLY A 51 -9.39 4.98 -7.77
C GLY A 51 -8.74 4.25 -8.96
N TYR A 52 -7.58 3.65 -8.72
CA TYR A 52 -6.83 2.98 -9.81
C TYR A 52 -7.43 1.63 -10.22
N PHE A 53 -7.70 0.73 -9.27
CA PHE A 53 -8.05 -0.65 -9.58
C PHE A 53 -9.53 -0.84 -9.92
N THR A 54 -10.41 0.06 -9.49
CA THR A 54 -11.87 -0.05 -9.68
C THR A 54 -12.40 1.08 -10.56
N GLU A 55 -12.00 2.33 -10.32
CA GLU A 55 -12.63 3.50 -10.94
C GLU A 55 -11.93 3.98 -12.23
N GLY A 56 -10.76 3.41 -12.58
CA GLY A 56 -10.01 3.79 -13.79
C GLY A 56 -9.29 5.14 -13.70
N ILE A 57 -9.04 5.63 -12.49
CA ILE A 57 -8.38 6.90 -12.24
C ILE A 57 -6.87 6.69 -12.27
N TYR A 58 -6.19 7.39 -13.17
CA TYR A 58 -4.72 7.39 -13.22
C TYR A 58 -4.15 8.27 -12.08
N PRO A 59 -3.20 7.77 -11.27
CA PRO A 59 -2.72 8.47 -10.08
C PRO A 59 -1.65 9.53 -10.42
N ASP A 60 -2.03 10.56 -11.18
CA ASP A 60 -1.20 11.77 -11.35
C ASP A 60 -1.35 12.73 -10.15
N ALA A 61 -0.60 13.84 -10.16
CA ALA A 61 -0.58 14.77 -9.05
C ALA A 61 -1.96 15.39 -8.74
N ASP A 62 -2.77 15.67 -9.76
CA ASP A 62 -4.10 16.25 -9.59
C ASP A 62 -5.09 15.24 -9.02
N ALA A 63 -5.09 14.01 -9.56
CA ALA A 63 -5.92 12.93 -9.06
C ALA A 63 -5.56 12.56 -7.62
N LEU A 64 -4.27 12.51 -7.29
CA LEU A 64 -3.80 12.22 -5.94
C LEU A 64 -4.19 13.32 -4.94
N ALA A 65 -4.04 14.59 -5.31
CA ALA A 65 -4.46 15.71 -4.47
C ALA A 65 -5.99 15.71 -4.23
N TYR A 66 -6.77 15.45 -5.28
CA TYR A 66 -8.22 15.30 -5.18
C TYR A 66 -8.60 14.13 -4.26
N MET A 67 -8.02 12.94 -4.46
CA MET A 67 -8.30 11.76 -3.61
C MET A 67 -7.91 11.99 -2.15
N ALA A 68 -6.78 12.65 -1.88
CA ALA A 68 -6.37 13.00 -0.53
C ALA A 68 -7.36 13.98 0.14
N ARG A 69 -7.85 14.97 -0.61
CA ARG A 69 -8.86 15.92 -0.13
C ARG A 69 -10.18 15.25 0.21
N GLU A 70 -10.62 14.27 -0.57
CA GLU A 70 -11.81 13.46 -0.24
C GLU A 70 -11.64 12.69 1.08
N CYS A 71 -10.40 12.44 1.51
CA CYS A 71 -10.06 11.87 2.83
C CYS A 71 -9.83 12.96 3.91
N GLY A 72 -10.12 14.23 3.62
CA GLY A 72 -10.01 15.35 4.55
C GLY A 72 -8.60 15.94 4.72
N LEU A 73 -7.66 15.67 3.80
CA LEU A 73 -6.37 16.36 3.78
C LEU A 73 -6.49 17.73 3.09
N ASP A 74 -5.59 18.64 3.44
CA ASP A 74 -5.48 19.94 2.77
C ASP A 74 -4.85 19.76 1.37
N GLU A 75 -5.54 20.24 0.33
CA GLU A 75 -5.12 20.03 -1.05
C GLU A 75 -3.80 20.78 -1.37
N LYS A 76 -3.62 21.99 -0.83
CA LYS A 76 -2.42 22.80 -1.09
C LYS A 76 -1.20 22.12 -0.49
N GLU A 77 -1.31 21.67 0.74
CA GLU A 77 -0.28 20.93 1.44
C GLU A 77 0.10 19.63 0.72
N VAL A 78 -0.89 18.87 0.26
CA VAL A 78 -0.61 17.64 -0.51
C VAL A 78 0.16 17.96 -1.78
N ARG A 79 -0.22 19.03 -2.50
CA ARG A 79 0.49 19.46 -3.71
C ARG A 79 1.93 19.90 -3.41
N GLU A 80 2.16 20.58 -2.30
CA GLU A 80 3.51 20.93 -1.83
C GLU A 80 4.34 19.67 -1.58
N ALA A 81 3.79 18.68 -0.87
CA ALA A 81 4.47 17.41 -0.62
C ALA A 81 4.78 16.64 -1.92
N LEU A 82 3.85 16.60 -2.87
CA LEU A 82 4.07 15.94 -4.17
C LEU A 82 5.13 16.63 -5.04
N ALA A 83 5.41 17.91 -4.79
CA ALA A 83 6.44 18.69 -5.45
C ALA A 83 7.78 18.73 -4.68
N ASP A 84 7.86 18.10 -3.50
CA ASP A 84 9.04 18.14 -2.64
C ASP A 84 10.13 17.17 -3.11
N ASP A 85 11.29 17.71 -3.50
CA ASP A 85 12.45 16.94 -3.96
C ASP A 85 13.12 16.13 -2.82
N GLY A 86 13.08 16.62 -1.59
CA GLY A 86 13.58 15.92 -0.42
C GLY A 86 12.76 14.67 -0.10
N LEU A 87 11.43 14.80 -0.14
CA LEU A 87 10.51 13.67 0.00
C LEU A 87 10.68 12.68 -1.15
N ARG A 88 10.82 13.17 -2.37
CA ARG A 88 11.11 12.32 -3.55
C ARG A 88 12.39 11.52 -3.34
N HIS A 89 13.47 12.17 -2.86
CA HIS A 89 14.74 11.51 -2.59
C HIS A 89 14.60 10.45 -1.49
N LYS A 90 13.95 10.79 -0.37
CA LYS A 90 13.67 9.89 0.74
C LYS A 90 12.94 8.62 0.29
N VAL A 91 11.82 8.77 -0.43
CA VAL A 91 11.01 7.64 -0.89
C VAL A 91 11.78 6.78 -1.89
N THR A 92 12.55 7.40 -2.79
CA THR A 92 13.38 6.67 -3.76
C THR A 92 14.45 5.83 -3.05
N ASN A 93 15.10 6.37 -2.02
CA ASN A 93 16.08 5.63 -1.22
C ASN A 93 15.43 4.48 -0.44
N MET A 94 14.26 4.70 0.17
CA MET A 94 13.51 3.62 0.84
C MET A 94 13.17 2.46 -0.10
N VAL A 95 12.80 2.75 -1.35
CA VAL A 95 12.55 1.71 -2.36
C VAL A 95 13.84 0.94 -2.69
N ALA A 96 14.97 1.65 -2.87
CA ALA A 96 16.25 1.02 -3.13
C ALA A 96 16.68 0.08 -1.99
N GLU A 97 16.59 0.54 -0.74
CA GLU A 97 16.90 -0.26 0.45
C GLU A 97 15.97 -1.48 0.61
N ASN A 98 14.70 -1.35 0.25
CA ASN A 98 13.74 -2.44 0.35
C ASN A 98 13.88 -3.46 -0.78
N ASN A 99 14.31 -3.05 -1.98
CA ASN A 99 14.56 -3.97 -3.09
C ASN A 99 15.65 -4.99 -2.76
N GLU A 100 16.61 -4.65 -1.90
CA GLU A 100 17.64 -5.59 -1.43
C GLU A 100 17.08 -6.62 -0.44
N LYS A 101 15.98 -6.29 0.26
CA LYS A 101 15.41 -7.09 1.35
C LYS A 101 14.17 -7.89 0.92
N VAL A 102 13.40 -7.38 -0.04
CA VAL A 102 12.13 -7.95 -0.49
C VAL A 102 12.36 -8.77 -1.75
N VAL A 103 12.58 -10.07 -1.55
CA VAL A 103 12.72 -11.04 -2.65
C VAL A 103 11.33 -11.47 -3.13
N GLY A 104 11.03 -11.27 -4.41
CA GLY A 104 9.84 -11.86 -5.06
C GLY A 104 8.60 -10.96 -5.19
N GLY A 105 8.67 -9.69 -4.77
CA GLY A 105 7.61 -8.69 -4.98
C GLY A 105 6.69 -8.46 -3.78
N VAL A 106 5.65 -7.64 -3.99
CA VAL A 106 4.69 -7.17 -2.97
C VAL A 106 3.30 -7.84 -3.14
N PRO A 107 2.50 -7.97 -2.05
CA PRO A 107 2.85 -7.64 -0.66
C PRO A 107 3.83 -8.65 -0.04
N MET A 108 4.68 -8.16 0.86
CA MET A 108 5.61 -8.96 1.66
C MET A 108 5.38 -8.66 3.13
N PHE A 109 5.23 -9.69 3.95
CA PHE A 109 4.96 -9.53 5.38
C PHE A 109 6.19 -9.95 6.19
N VAL A 110 6.64 -9.04 7.06
CA VAL A 110 7.73 -9.25 8.02
C VAL A 110 7.13 -9.11 9.42
N ILE A 111 7.29 -10.12 10.25
CA ILE A 111 6.72 -10.16 11.61
C ILE A 111 7.86 -10.42 12.59
N ASN A 112 7.96 -9.58 13.63
CA ASN A 112 9.06 -9.59 14.60
C ASN A 112 10.46 -9.56 13.94
N GLY A 113 10.61 -8.73 12.89
CA GLY A 113 11.87 -8.58 12.15
C GLY A 113 12.26 -9.79 11.29
N ARG A 114 11.39 -10.81 11.17
CA ARG A 114 11.63 -12.01 10.34
C ARG A 114 10.67 -12.06 9.16
N PRO A 115 11.14 -12.36 7.94
CA PRO A 115 10.27 -12.66 6.80
C PRO A 115 9.26 -13.74 7.16
N ALA A 116 7.97 -13.43 7.05
CA ALA A 116 6.90 -14.38 7.35
C ALA A 116 6.43 -15.07 6.06
N PHE A 117 5.94 -14.30 5.08
CA PHE A 117 5.54 -14.81 3.77
C PHE A 117 5.41 -13.69 2.74
N SER A 118 5.48 -14.09 1.46
CA SER A 118 5.24 -13.23 0.29
C SER A 118 3.89 -13.56 -0.39
N GLY A 119 3.25 -12.53 -0.93
CA GLY A 119 2.01 -12.57 -1.67
C GLY A 119 0.76 -12.33 -0.82
N ALA A 120 -0.36 -12.06 -1.49
CA ALA A 120 -1.68 -11.97 -0.90
C ALA A 120 -2.19 -13.37 -0.51
N ARG A 121 -1.70 -13.88 0.63
CA ARG A 121 -2.10 -15.18 1.20
C ARG A 121 -3.44 -15.07 1.92
N ASP A 122 -4.11 -16.21 2.06
CA ASP A 122 -5.34 -16.35 2.84
C ASP A 122 -5.11 -15.99 4.32
N PRO A 123 -6.12 -15.44 5.04
CA PRO A 123 -6.00 -15.12 6.46
C PRO A 123 -5.47 -16.26 7.34
N SER A 124 -5.73 -17.53 6.99
CA SER A 124 -5.17 -18.70 7.68
C SER A 124 -3.63 -18.70 7.77
N SER A 125 -2.93 -18.08 6.82
CA SER A 125 -1.47 -17.94 6.86
C SER A 125 -1.02 -17.01 7.99
N PHE A 126 -1.77 -15.93 8.25
CA PHE A 126 -1.52 -15.06 9.41
C PHE A 126 -1.77 -15.80 10.72
N HIS A 127 -2.89 -16.53 10.83
CA HIS A 127 -3.18 -17.34 12.01
C HIS A 127 -2.05 -18.32 12.32
N MET A 128 -1.55 -19.04 11.30
CA MET A 128 -0.44 -19.97 11.47
C MET A 128 0.83 -19.28 11.99
N VAL A 129 1.18 -18.11 11.44
CA VAL A 129 2.35 -17.36 11.92
C VAL A 129 2.15 -16.88 13.36
N PHE A 130 0.96 -16.39 13.70
CA PHE A 130 0.67 -15.94 15.06
C PHE A 130 0.64 -17.10 16.07
N ASP A 131 0.07 -18.25 15.71
CA ASP A 131 0.08 -19.45 16.56
C ASP A 131 1.51 -19.87 16.92
N VAL A 132 2.40 -19.89 15.91
CA VAL A 132 3.82 -20.21 16.11
C VAL A 132 4.50 -19.18 17.03
N LEU A 133 4.25 -17.89 16.81
CA LEU A 133 4.87 -16.81 17.60
C LEU A 133 4.35 -16.72 19.03
N LEU A 134 3.09 -17.07 19.25
CA LEU A 134 2.45 -17.11 20.58
C LEU A 134 2.72 -18.42 21.32
N GLY A 135 3.39 -19.39 20.68
CA GLY A 135 3.74 -20.67 21.29
C GLY A 135 2.58 -21.67 21.36
N TYR A 136 1.50 -21.45 20.59
CA TYR A 136 0.45 -22.44 20.38
C TYR A 136 1.00 -23.59 19.53
N ARG A 137 1.65 -24.55 20.18
CA ARG A 137 1.86 -25.87 19.58
C ARG A 137 0.50 -26.55 19.51
N ARG A 138 0.06 -26.94 18.31
CA ARG A 138 -0.90 -28.03 18.19
C ARG A 138 -0.23 -29.24 18.84
N GLU A 139 -0.63 -29.58 20.05
CA GLU A 139 -0.38 -30.91 20.59
C GLU A 139 -1.07 -31.89 19.65
N VAL A 140 -0.30 -32.42 18.70
CA VAL A 140 -0.71 -33.62 17.95
C VAL A 140 -0.61 -34.75 18.96
N ARG A 141 -1.76 -35.15 19.48
CA ARG A 141 -1.91 -36.39 20.23
C ARG A 141 -2.23 -37.52 19.26
#